data_AF-A0A7C5IZI4-F1
#
_entry.id   AF-A0A7C5IZI4-F1
#
_cell.length_a   1.000
_cell.length_b   1.000
_cell.length_c   1.000
_cell.angle_alpha   90.00
_cell.angle_beta   90.00
_cell.angle_gamma   90.00
#
_symmetry.space_group_name_H-M   'P 1'
#
loop_
_entity.id
_entity.type
_entity.pdbx_description
1 polymer ?
#
loop_
_entity_poly.entity_id
_entity_poly.type
_entity_poly.pdbx_seq_one_letter_code
_entity_poly.pdbx_strand_id
1 'polypeptide(L)'
;MNKITRALISVSDKTGVVEFARGLREAGVEILSTGGTARLLQENGIEVTEVSDYTGFPEMMDGRVKTLHPKIHGGILGRRDLDEVVMAEHGILPIDLVAVNLYPFEQTVADPECDLETAIENIDIGGPTMIRAAAKNHHDVAVVVDPLDYAAVLSEMKQNDGALTDETRFRLAVKTFEHTARYDGAIANYLGALEFSGEKRDFPNTIHFQFRQVQTMRYGENPHQKAAFFVEHELAEASVATARQLQGKELSYN
;
A
#
# COMPACT_ATOMS: atom_id res chain seq x y z
N MET A 1 6.62 17.13 14.17
CA MET A 1 6.95 15.76 13.73
C MET A 1 6.41 14.81 14.80
N ASN A 2 5.45 13.96 14.44
CA ASN A 2 4.83 13.03 15.39
C ASN A 2 5.72 11.80 15.52
N LYS A 3 6.08 11.46 16.75
CA LYS A 3 6.85 10.25 17.04
C LYS A 3 5.97 9.03 16.76
N ILE A 4 6.51 8.06 16.03
CA ILE A 4 5.81 6.80 15.79
C ILE A 4 5.92 5.98 17.07
N THR A 5 4.78 5.70 17.68
CA THR A 5 4.69 4.91 18.92
C THR A 5 3.93 3.61 18.72
N ARG A 6 3.01 3.58 17.75
CA ARG A 6 2.27 2.37 17.36
C ARG A 6 2.22 2.19 15.85
N ALA A 7 2.54 0.99 15.39
CA ALA A 7 2.45 0.57 13.99
C ALA A 7 1.42 -0.54 13.81
N LEU A 8 0.63 -0.48 12.75
CA LEU A 8 -0.23 -1.58 12.28
C LEU A 8 0.39 -2.19 11.03
N ILE A 9 0.75 -3.48 11.09
CA ILE A 9 1.40 -4.20 9.99
C ILE A 9 0.49 -5.34 9.52
N SER A 10 0.03 -5.28 8.27
CA SER A 10 -0.77 -6.35 7.65
C SER A 10 -0.40 -6.48 6.18
N VAL A 11 0.52 -7.40 5.88
CA VAL A 11 1.10 -7.55 4.53
C VAL A 11 0.77 -8.91 3.95
N SER A 12 0.67 -9.00 2.64
CA SER A 12 0.53 -10.25 1.87
C SER A 12 1.91 -10.72 1.42
N ASP A 13 2.67 -9.83 0.77
CA ASP A 13 4.10 -10.03 0.51
C ASP A 13 4.90 -9.81 1.80
N LYS A 14 5.59 -10.86 2.24
CA LYS A 14 6.36 -10.89 3.49
C LYS A 14 7.80 -10.40 3.32
N THR A 15 8.19 -9.97 2.12
CA THR A 15 9.54 -9.49 1.84
C THR A 15 9.94 -8.38 2.80
N GLY A 16 11.04 -8.59 3.54
CA GLY A 16 11.64 -7.60 4.45
C GLY A 16 10.81 -7.23 5.68
N VAL A 17 9.65 -7.84 5.92
CA VAL A 17 8.72 -7.42 7.00
C VAL A 17 9.28 -7.73 8.39
N VAL A 18 10.07 -8.80 8.52
CA VAL A 18 10.68 -9.19 9.81
C VAL A 18 11.73 -8.17 10.22
N GLU A 19 12.61 -7.78 9.30
CA GLU A 19 13.64 -6.76 9.50
C GLU A 19 13.00 -5.40 9.80
N PHE A 20 11.93 -5.06 9.07
CA PHE A 20 11.20 -3.83 9.28
C PHE A 20 10.56 -3.77 10.68
N ALA A 21 9.82 -4.82 11.07
CA ALA A 21 9.19 -4.92 12.38
C ALA A 21 10.22 -4.92 13.51
N ARG A 22 11.38 -5.58 13.32
CA ARG A 22 12.47 -5.54 14.30
C ARG A 22 13.01 -4.13 14.50
N GLY A 23 13.26 -3.40 13.41
CA GLY A 23 13.70 -2.00 13.49
C GLY A 23 12.69 -1.09 14.20
N LEU A 24 11.39 -1.33 14.00
CA LEU A 24 10.32 -0.64 14.73
C LEU A 24 10.35 -0.97 16.23
N ARG A 25 10.48 -2.25 16.62
CA ARG A 25 10.59 -2.64 18.04
C ARG A 25 11.83 -2.05 18.71
N GLU A 26 12.97 -2.03 18.02
CA GLU A 26 14.21 -1.41 18.52
C GLU A 26 14.04 0.10 18.76
N ALA A 27 13.17 0.77 17.99
CA ALA A 27 12.78 2.16 18.19
C ALA A 27 11.69 2.34 19.27
N GLY A 28 11.25 1.27 19.94
CA GLY A 28 10.23 1.30 20.99
C GLY A 28 8.79 1.34 20.49
N VAL A 29 8.54 1.00 19.21
CA VAL A 29 7.21 1.03 18.60
C VAL A 29 6.41 -0.22 18.98
N GLU A 30 5.18 -0.04 19.46
CA GLU A 30 4.19 -1.12 19.63
C GLU A 30 3.69 -1.60 18.27
N ILE A 31 3.62 -2.91 18.05
CA ILE A 31 3.20 -3.48 16.77
C ILE A 31 1.86 -4.19 16.94
N LEU A 32 0.86 -3.71 16.20
CA LEU A 32 -0.38 -4.42 15.92
C LEU A 32 -0.23 -5.21 14.61
N SER A 33 -0.73 -6.45 14.57
CA SER A 33 -0.73 -7.23 13.32
C SER A 33 -1.90 -8.21 13.25
N THR A 34 -2.07 -8.86 12.10
CA THR A 34 -3.19 -9.76 11.81
C THR A 34 -2.72 -11.08 11.22
N GLY A 35 -3.37 -12.18 11.61
CA GLY A 35 -3.30 -13.47 10.93
C GLY A 35 -1.87 -13.93 10.63
N GLY A 36 -1.61 -14.31 9.38
CA GLY A 36 -0.30 -14.82 8.95
C GLY A 36 0.88 -13.85 9.15
N THR A 37 0.63 -12.54 9.18
CA THR A 37 1.69 -11.56 9.49
C THR A 37 2.06 -11.60 10.97
N ALA A 38 1.07 -11.61 11.87
CA ALA A 38 1.32 -11.70 13.31
C ALA A 38 2.09 -12.98 13.65
N ARG A 39 1.66 -14.11 13.09
CA ARG A 39 2.32 -15.41 13.26
C ARG A 39 3.79 -15.39 12.83
N LEU A 40 4.08 -14.89 11.63
CA LEU A 40 5.45 -14.79 11.12
C LEU A 40 6.35 -13.95 12.05
N LEU A 41 5.83 -12.82 12.53
CA LEU A 41 6.59 -11.94 13.44
C LEU A 41 6.85 -12.62 14.79
N GLN A 42 5.84 -13.27 15.37
CA GLN A 42 5.98 -14.03 16.63
C GLN A 42 6.97 -15.19 16.50
N GLU A 43 6.92 -15.96 15.40
CA GLU A 43 7.87 -17.05 15.10
C GLU A 43 9.32 -16.56 15.00
N ASN A 44 9.52 -15.27 14.67
CA ASN A 44 10.82 -14.61 14.64
C ASN A 44 11.17 -13.84 15.94
N GLY A 45 10.43 -14.10 17.03
CA GLY A 45 10.68 -13.53 18.34
C GLY A 45 10.32 -12.04 18.47
N ILE A 46 9.50 -11.52 17.56
CA ILE A 46 9.04 -10.12 17.57
C ILE A 46 7.71 -10.06 18.32
N GLU A 47 7.67 -9.27 19.39
CA GLU A 47 6.45 -9.04 20.16
C GLU A 47 5.43 -8.24 19.33
N VAL A 48 4.23 -8.80 19.24
CA VAL A 48 3.11 -8.26 18.46
C VAL A 48 1.83 -8.49 19.23
N THR A 49 0.95 -7.48 19.23
CA THR A 49 -0.43 -7.62 19.67
C THR A 49 -1.31 -7.94 18.47
N GLU A 50 -2.11 -9.00 18.55
CA GLU A 50 -3.06 -9.30 17.48
C GLU A 50 -4.19 -8.25 17.46
N VAL A 51 -4.64 -7.89 16.25
CA VAL A 51 -5.77 -6.96 16.08
C VAL A 51 -7.04 -7.47 16.75
N SER A 52 -7.27 -8.78 16.77
CA SER A 52 -8.39 -9.42 17.48
C SER A 52 -8.34 -9.10 18.98
N ASP A 53 -7.17 -9.24 19.61
CA ASP A 53 -6.96 -8.92 21.03
C ASP A 53 -7.12 -7.42 21.31
N TYR A 54 -6.57 -6.57 20.44
CA TYR A 54 -6.67 -5.11 20.57
C TYR A 54 -8.13 -4.62 20.43
N THR A 55 -8.84 -5.15 19.44
CA THR A 55 -10.22 -4.75 19.16
C THR A 55 -11.22 -5.37 20.13
N GLY A 56 -10.96 -6.60 20.59
CA GLY A 56 -11.90 -7.45 21.31
C GLY A 56 -12.90 -8.17 20.38
N PHE A 57 -12.66 -8.14 19.07
CA PHE A 57 -13.52 -8.78 18.07
C PHE A 57 -12.73 -9.85 17.30
N PRO A 58 -13.27 -11.08 17.18
CA PRO A 58 -12.61 -12.14 16.42
C PRO A 58 -12.65 -11.85 14.92
N GLU A 59 -11.78 -12.53 14.18
CA GLU A 59 -11.84 -12.59 12.72
C GLU A 59 -13.13 -13.32 12.28
N MET A 60 -13.85 -12.76 11.30
CA MET A 60 -15.14 -13.28 10.82
C MET A 60 -15.17 -13.44 9.29
N MET A 61 -16.08 -14.30 8.81
CA MET A 61 -16.33 -14.55 7.39
C MET A 61 -15.06 -14.95 6.63
N ASP A 62 -14.33 -15.94 7.17
CA ASP A 62 -13.08 -16.46 6.60
C ASP A 62 -12.03 -15.37 6.34
N GLY A 63 -11.93 -14.41 7.27
CA GLY A 63 -10.95 -13.33 7.22
C GLY A 63 -11.33 -12.10 6.39
N ARG A 64 -12.52 -12.09 5.79
CA ARG A 64 -13.06 -10.91 5.10
C ARG A 64 -13.29 -9.73 6.02
N VAL A 65 -13.62 -9.97 7.29
CA VAL A 65 -13.84 -8.92 8.29
C VAL A 65 -12.92 -9.13 9.48
N LYS A 66 -11.76 -8.46 9.42
CA LYS A 66 -10.72 -8.48 10.48
C LYS A 66 -10.32 -7.09 10.98
N THR A 67 -10.19 -6.11 10.07
CA THR A 67 -9.66 -4.77 10.40
C THR A 67 -10.68 -3.64 10.22
N LEU A 68 -11.87 -3.94 9.70
CA LEU A 68 -12.98 -2.99 9.52
C LEU A 68 -13.65 -2.68 10.87
N HIS A 69 -12.89 -2.08 11.78
CA HIS A 69 -13.30 -1.84 13.16
C HIS A 69 -13.01 -0.39 13.60
N PRO A 70 -13.90 0.28 14.37
CA PRO A 70 -13.70 1.66 14.82
C PRO A 70 -12.42 1.90 15.62
N LYS A 71 -11.96 0.93 16.43
CA LYS A 71 -10.66 1.06 17.13
C LYS A 71 -9.45 1.13 16.19
N ILE A 72 -9.54 0.51 15.02
CA ILE A 72 -8.47 0.56 14.00
C ILE A 72 -8.59 1.87 13.23
N HIS A 73 -9.75 2.10 12.59
CA HIS A 73 -9.92 3.29 11.75
C HIS A 73 -9.95 4.59 12.54
N GLY A 74 -10.45 4.59 13.77
CA GLY A 74 -10.38 5.74 14.68
C GLY A 74 -8.95 6.02 15.15
N GLY A 75 -8.13 4.99 15.36
CA GLY A 75 -6.71 5.16 15.66
C GLY A 75 -5.93 5.78 14.50
N ILE A 76 -6.29 5.42 13.27
CA ILE A 76 -5.70 5.93 12.03
C ILE A 76 -6.22 7.32 11.66
N LEU A 77 -7.53 7.56 11.72
CA LEU A 77 -8.18 8.79 11.23
C LEU A 77 -8.33 9.89 12.28
N GLY A 78 -8.18 9.55 13.57
CA GLY A 78 -8.27 10.52 14.65
C GLY A 78 -7.22 11.60 14.49
N ARG A 79 -7.67 12.85 14.34
CA ARG A 79 -6.78 14.01 14.22
C ARG A 79 -6.20 14.29 15.60
N ARG A 80 -4.86 14.25 15.69
CA ARG A 80 -4.17 14.64 16.92
C ARG A 80 -4.55 16.09 17.23
N ASP A 81 -4.69 16.45 18.50
CA ASP A 81 -5.20 17.76 18.99
C ASP A 81 -6.71 18.05 18.87
N LEU A 82 -7.48 17.33 18.04
CA LEU A 82 -8.92 17.61 17.87
C LEU A 82 -9.83 16.48 18.33
N ASP A 83 -9.45 15.23 18.05
CA ASP A 83 -10.31 14.07 18.32
C ASP A 83 -9.85 13.28 19.58
N GLU A 84 -8.87 13.77 20.33
CA GLU A 84 -8.29 13.06 21.48
C GLU A 84 -9.31 12.71 22.57
N VAL A 85 -10.22 13.63 22.87
CA VAL A 85 -11.26 13.41 23.89
C VAL A 85 -12.17 12.24 23.50
N VAL A 86 -12.70 12.26 22.26
CA VAL A 86 -13.61 11.20 21.78
C VAL A 86 -12.87 9.87 21.61
N MET A 87 -11.61 9.90 21.20
CA MET A 87 -10.76 8.70 21.13
C MET A 87 -10.57 8.08 22.51
N ALA A 88 -10.23 8.88 23.52
CA ALA A 88 -10.03 8.43 24.90
C ALA A 88 -11.32 7.86 25.51
N GLU A 89 -12.47 8.51 25.31
CA GLU A 89 -13.79 8.03 25.78
C GLU A 89 -14.13 6.63 25.27
N HIS A 90 -13.66 6.28 24.07
CA HIS A 90 -13.93 4.99 23.42
C HIS A 90 -12.75 4.01 23.52
N GLY A 91 -11.70 4.35 24.27
CA GLY A 91 -10.49 3.52 24.41
C GLY A 91 -9.79 3.28 23.08
N ILE A 92 -9.83 4.26 22.17
CA ILE A 92 -9.17 4.22 20.86
C ILE A 92 -7.79 4.83 21.02
N LEU A 93 -6.75 4.03 20.80
CA LEU A 93 -5.38 4.51 20.86
C LEU A 93 -4.89 4.92 19.47
N PRO A 94 -4.01 5.93 19.38
CA PRO A 94 -3.45 6.40 18.10
C PRO A 94 -2.66 5.29 17.39
N ILE A 95 -2.79 5.22 16.06
CA ILE A 95 -1.91 4.43 15.19
C ILE A 95 -1.15 5.43 14.33
N ASP A 96 0.18 5.39 14.39
CA ASP A 96 1.07 6.41 13.80
C ASP A 96 1.74 5.92 12.52
N LEU A 97 1.81 4.60 12.33
CA LEU A 97 2.31 3.99 11.10
C LEU A 97 1.41 2.83 10.66
N VAL A 98 1.10 2.76 9.37
CA VAL A 98 0.36 1.65 8.76
C VAL A 98 1.20 1.06 7.64
N ALA A 99 1.63 -0.18 7.77
CA ALA A 99 2.37 -0.92 6.74
C ALA A 99 1.53 -2.06 6.19
N VAL A 100 1.03 -1.89 4.97
CA VAL A 100 0.09 -2.81 4.33
C VAL A 100 0.36 -2.88 2.84
N ASN A 101 0.59 -4.09 2.33
CA ASN A 101 0.59 -4.36 0.90
C ASN A 101 -0.57 -5.31 0.57
N LEU A 102 -1.21 -5.05 -0.57
CA LEU A 102 -2.46 -5.68 -0.96
C LEU A 102 -2.25 -7.10 -1.49
N TYR A 103 -3.34 -7.87 -1.57
CA TYR A 103 -3.32 -9.17 -2.24
C TYR A 103 -2.93 -8.95 -3.71
N PRO A 104 -2.13 -9.85 -4.30
CA PRO A 104 -1.61 -9.66 -5.64
C PRO A 104 -2.68 -9.96 -6.70
N PHE A 105 -3.79 -9.21 -6.69
CA PHE A 105 -4.95 -9.43 -7.57
C PHE A 105 -4.55 -9.52 -9.04
N GLU A 106 -3.71 -8.60 -9.52
CA GLU A 106 -3.18 -8.62 -10.89
C GLU A 106 -2.43 -9.92 -11.22
N GLN A 107 -1.70 -10.50 -10.26
CA GLN A 107 -1.01 -11.78 -10.46
C GLN A 107 -2.00 -12.95 -10.46
N THR A 108 -3.01 -12.91 -9.58
CA THR A 108 -4.06 -13.93 -9.52
C THR A 108 -4.82 -14.02 -10.85
N VAL A 109 -5.28 -12.87 -11.38
CA VAL A 109 -6.08 -12.85 -12.62
C VAL A 109 -5.25 -12.99 -13.90
N ALA A 110 -3.92 -12.95 -13.79
CA ALA A 110 -3.01 -13.27 -14.89
C ALA A 110 -2.93 -14.79 -15.15
N ASP A 111 -3.33 -15.63 -14.19
CA ASP A 111 -3.47 -17.07 -14.41
C ASP A 111 -4.62 -17.34 -15.39
N PRO A 112 -4.37 -17.98 -16.55
CA PRO A 112 -5.41 -18.33 -17.51
C PRO A 112 -6.53 -19.21 -16.94
N GLU A 113 -6.26 -19.95 -15.86
CA GLU A 113 -7.20 -20.85 -15.19
C GLU A 113 -7.96 -20.17 -14.04
N CYS A 114 -7.71 -18.88 -13.78
CA CYS A 114 -8.43 -18.13 -12.74
C CYS A 114 -9.91 -17.95 -13.11
N ASP A 115 -10.79 -18.58 -12.33
CA ASP A 115 -12.24 -18.36 -12.43
C ASP A 115 -12.70 -17.09 -11.69
N LEU A 116 -13.95 -16.69 -11.96
CA LEU A 116 -14.53 -15.48 -11.38
C LEU A 116 -14.62 -15.54 -9.86
N GLU A 117 -14.90 -16.71 -9.28
CA GLU A 117 -15.00 -16.89 -7.83
C GLU A 117 -13.65 -16.66 -7.17
N THR A 118 -12.58 -17.26 -7.70
CA THR A 118 -11.20 -17.06 -7.24
C THR A 118 -10.79 -15.60 -7.36
N ALA A 119 -11.12 -14.92 -8.47
CA ALA A 119 -10.85 -13.51 -8.63
C ALA A 119 -11.57 -12.66 -7.55
N ILE A 120 -12.87 -12.92 -7.32
CA ILE A 120 -13.66 -12.20 -6.31
C ILE A 120 -13.09 -12.40 -4.89
N GLU A 121 -12.67 -13.62 -4.52
CA GLU A 121 -12.07 -13.87 -3.21
C GLU A 121 -10.71 -13.18 -3.01
N ASN A 122 -10.02 -12.82 -4.09
CA ASN A 122 -8.75 -12.10 -4.05
C ASN A 122 -8.92 -10.56 -4.06
N ILE A 123 -10.14 -10.05 -4.04
CA ILE A 123 -10.43 -8.62 -3.86
C ILE A 123 -10.32 -8.27 -2.37
N ASP A 124 -9.27 -7.55 -2.00
CA ASP A 124 -9.03 -7.06 -0.66
C ASP A 124 -9.89 -5.84 -0.36
N ILE A 125 -10.64 -5.89 0.74
CA ILE A 125 -11.45 -4.77 1.24
C ILE A 125 -10.74 -4.06 2.39
N GLY A 126 -10.15 -4.83 3.31
CA GLY A 126 -9.54 -4.31 4.52
C GLY A 126 -8.27 -3.51 4.21
N GLY A 127 -7.40 -4.06 3.35
CA GLY A 127 -6.14 -3.44 2.95
C GLY A 127 -6.35 -2.05 2.36
N PRO A 128 -7.13 -1.89 1.26
CA PRO A 128 -7.39 -0.58 0.65
C PRO A 128 -8.05 0.39 1.62
N THR A 129 -8.96 -0.06 2.48
CA THR A 129 -9.62 0.80 3.46
C THR A 129 -8.62 1.36 4.48
N MET A 130 -7.71 0.53 4.99
CA MET A 130 -6.69 0.96 5.96
C MET A 130 -5.69 1.94 5.34
N ILE A 131 -5.14 1.63 4.17
CA ILE A 131 -4.10 2.47 3.55
C ILE A 131 -4.67 3.80 3.05
N ARG A 132 -5.92 3.82 2.55
CA ARG A 132 -6.59 5.08 2.19
C ARG A 132 -6.88 5.94 3.42
N ALA A 133 -7.27 5.32 4.54
CA ALA A 133 -7.46 6.03 5.80
C ALA A 133 -6.16 6.67 6.30
N ALA A 134 -5.04 5.92 6.26
CA ALA A 134 -3.73 6.41 6.66
C ALA A 134 -3.22 7.52 5.74
N ALA A 135 -3.31 7.33 4.41
CA ALA A 135 -2.92 8.33 3.42
C ALA A 135 -3.75 9.63 3.52
N LYS A 136 -5.06 9.51 3.78
CA LYS A 136 -5.92 10.66 4.07
C LYS A 136 -5.42 11.44 5.29
N ASN A 137 -5.00 10.73 6.34
CA ASN A 137 -4.51 11.33 7.58
C ASN A 137 -2.97 11.44 7.64
N HIS A 138 -2.31 11.66 6.50
CA HIS A 138 -0.84 11.72 6.42
C HIS A 138 -0.20 12.82 7.27
N HIS A 139 -0.99 13.81 7.71
CA HIS A 139 -0.52 14.78 8.70
C HIS A 139 -0.01 14.07 9.95
N ASP A 140 -0.72 13.04 10.43
CA ASP A 140 -0.42 12.35 11.68
C ASP A 140 0.09 10.93 11.50
N VAL A 141 -0.20 10.29 10.36
CA VAL A 141 0.04 8.86 10.13
C VAL A 141 0.95 8.63 8.93
N ALA A 142 2.00 7.84 9.11
CA ALA A 142 2.81 7.32 8.01
C ALA A 142 2.15 6.08 7.39
N VAL A 143 2.14 5.97 6.06
CA VAL A 143 1.62 4.78 5.36
C VAL A 143 2.72 4.17 4.50
N VAL A 144 2.89 2.86 4.53
CA VAL A 144 3.90 2.16 3.72
C VAL A 144 3.24 0.99 3.00
N VAL A 145 3.27 1.03 1.67
CA VAL A 145 2.61 0.03 0.82
C VAL A 145 3.58 -0.84 0.03
N ASP A 146 4.87 -0.53 0.11
CA ASP A 146 5.93 -1.17 -0.68
C ASP A 146 7.12 -1.50 0.24
N PRO A 147 7.57 -2.78 0.30
CA PRO A 147 8.74 -3.19 1.07
C PRO A 147 10.01 -2.41 0.75
N LEU A 148 10.15 -1.85 -0.45
CA LEU A 148 11.31 -1.05 -0.83
C LEU A 148 11.45 0.24 -0.03
N ASP A 149 10.37 0.74 0.59
CA ASP A 149 10.42 1.94 1.44
C ASP A 149 10.84 1.62 2.89
N TYR A 150 10.84 0.36 3.34
CA TYR A 150 11.09 0.00 4.75
C TYR A 150 12.42 0.54 5.29
N ALA A 151 13.50 0.34 4.53
CA ALA A 151 14.84 0.78 4.96
C ALA A 151 14.94 2.31 5.06
N ALA A 152 14.34 3.04 4.11
CA ALA A 152 14.33 4.49 4.11
C ALA A 152 13.52 5.04 5.30
N VAL A 153 12.35 4.46 5.57
CA VAL A 153 11.50 4.82 6.71
C VAL A 153 12.24 4.63 8.04
N LEU A 154 12.85 3.46 8.26
CA LEU A 154 13.61 3.20 9.49
C LEU A 154 14.81 4.13 9.65
N SER A 155 15.51 4.42 8.54
CA SER A 155 16.67 5.32 8.56
C SER A 155 16.26 6.75 8.92
N GLU A 156 15.16 7.25 8.36
CA GLU A 156 14.63 8.58 8.68
C GLU A 156 14.11 8.64 10.13
N MET A 157 13.39 7.61 10.60
CA MET A 157 12.98 7.50 12.00
C MET A 157 14.18 7.60 12.95
N LYS A 158 15.28 6.89 12.66
CA LYS A 158 16.50 6.93 13.47
C LYS A 158 17.14 8.32 13.50
N GLN A 159 17.04 9.08 12.43
CA GLN A 159 17.59 10.44 12.32
C GLN A 159 16.73 11.49 13.04
N ASN A 160 15.43 11.23 13.19
CA ASN A 160 14.44 12.19 13.67
C ASN A 160 13.74 11.74 14.97
N ASP A 161 14.47 11.08 15.90
CA ASP A 161 13.96 10.60 17.20
C ASP A 161 12.63 9.79 17.11
N GLY A 162 12.56 8.89 16.13
CA GLY A 162 11.42 8.02 15.90
C GLY A 162 10.28 8.64 15.09
N ALA A 163 10.47 9.83 14.51
CA ALA A 163 9.47 10.49 13.68
C ALA A 163 9.85 10.49 12.19
N LEU A 164 8.88 10.78 11.33
CA LEU A 164 9.12 11.13 9.92
C LEU A 164 8.86 12.62 9.71
N THR A 165 9.41 13.16 8.63
CA THR A 165 9.07 14.49 8.13
C THR A 165 7.69 14.51 7.48
N ASP A 166 7.08 15.69 7.42
CA ASP A 166 5.79 15.89 6.76
C ASP A 166 5.90 15.61 5.25
N GLU A 167 7.04 15.96 4.66
CA GLU A 167 7.37 15.67 3.26
C GLU A 167 7.38 14.16 2.98
N THR A 168 8.04 13.37 3.82
CA THR A 168 8.02 11.90 3.68
C THR A 168 6.62 11.34 3.83
N ARG A 169 5.84 11.78 4.83
CA ARG A 169 4.45 11.29 5.00
C ARG A 169 3.58 11.66 3.80
N PHE A 170 3.72 12.87 3.25
CA PHE A 170 3.00 13.28 2.05
C PHE A 170 3.39 12.45 0.82
N ARG A 171 4.69 12.25 0.57
CA ARG A 171 5.19 11.39 -0.52
C ARG A 171 4.63 9.98 -0.43
N LEU A 172 4.66 9.40 0.76
CA LEU A 172 4.12 8.07 1.03
C LEU A 172 2.60 8.02 0.78
N ALA A 173 1.85 9.03 1.20
CA ALA A 173 0.41 9.13 0.96
C ALA A 173 0.06 9.23 -0.54
N VAL A 174 0.82 10.00 -1.31
CA VAL A 174 0.68 10.08 -2.78
C VAL A 174 0.90 8.69 -3.37
N LYS A 175 2.01 8.03 -3.04
CA LYS A 175 2.32 6.65 -3.49
C LYS A 175 1.20 5.67 -3.13
N THR A 176 0.61 5.79 -1.94
CA THR A 176 -0.52 4.95 -1.52
C THR A 176 -1.76 5.17 -2.38
N PHE A 177 -2.13 6.42 -2.68
CA PHE A 177 -3.28 6.67 -3.54
C PHE A 177 -3.05 6.20 -4.98
N GLU A 178 -1.84 6.36 -5.51
CA GLU A 178 -1.43 5.78 -6.79
C GLU A 178 -1.55 4.25 -6.77
N HIS A 179 -1.07 3.60 -5.72
CA HIS A 179 -1.19 2.14 -5.55
C HIS A 179 -2.66 1.68 -5.52
N THR A 180 -3.53 2.36 -4.77
CA THR A 180 -4.96 2.01 -4.73
C THR A 180 -5.67 2.27 -6.05
N ALA A 181 -5.30 3.34 -6.78
CA ALA A 181 -5.87 3.63 -8.09
C ALA A 181 -5.51 2.54 -9.11
N ARG A 182 -4.30 1.98 -9.03
CA ARG A 182 -3.89 0.82 -9.82
C ARG A 182 -4.72 -0.40 -9.49
N TYR A 183 -4.82 -0.71 -8.20
CA TYR A 183 -5.52 -1.87 -7.69
C TYR A 183 -7.00 -1.89 -8.13
N ASP A 184 -7.71 -0.78 -7.90
CA ASP A 184 -9.12 -0.66 -8.33
C ASP A 184 -9.26 -0.66 -9.86
N GLY A 185 -8.29 -0.06 -10.57
CA GLY A 185 -8.24 -0.09 -12.03
C GLY A 185 -8.07 -1.51 -12.58
N ALA A 186 -7.24 -2.35 -11.95
CA ALA A 186 -7.05 -3.74 -12.31
C ALA A 186 -8.33 -4.57 -12.09
N ILE A 187 -9.02 -4.36 -10.97
CA ILE A 187 -10.32 -4.99 -10.68
C ILE A 187 -11.35 -4.59 -11.74
N ALA A 188 -11.46 -3.29 -12.04
CA ALA A 188 -12.39 -2.77 -13.02
C ALA A 188 -12.10 -3.31 -14.44
N ASN A 189 -10.83 -3.38 -14.82
CA ASN A 189 -10.42 -3.95 -16.11
C ASN A 189 -10.77 -5.44 -16.22
N TYR A 190 -10.50 -6.24 -15.16
CA TYR A 190 -10.80 -7.67 -15.16
C TYR A 190 -12.31 -7.94 -15.21
N LEU A 191 -13.08 -7.37 -14.27
CA LEU A 191 -14.53 -7.58 -14.21
C LEU A 191 -15.25 -6.99 -15.42
N GLY A 192 -14.77 -5.84 -15.93
CA GLY A 192 -15.33 -5.18 -17.10
C GLY A 192 -15.14 -5.96 -18.41
N ALA A 193 -14.17 -6.88 -18.44
CA ALA A 193 -13.90 -7.76 -19.57
C ALA A 193 -14.78 -9.04 -19.57
N LEU A 194 -15.65 -9.22 -18.58
CA LEU A 194 -16.53 -10.39 -18.46
C LEU A 194 -18.00 -9.98 -18.66
N GLU A 195 -18.76 -10.88 -19.29
CA GLU A 195 -20.23 -10.90 -19.20
C GLU A 195 -20.65 -11.57 -17.88
N PHE A 196 -21.90 -11.37 -17.46
CA PHE A 196 -22.43 -12.05 -16.27
C PHE A 196 -22.40 -13.59 -16.39
N SER A 197 -22.44 -14.12 -17.63
CA SER A 197 -22.27 -15.54 -17.92
C SER A 197 -20.83 -16.06 -17.71
N GLY A 198 -19.86 -15.17 -17.48
CA GLY A 198 -18.43 -15.48 -17.41
C GLY A 198 -17.72 -15.47 -18.77
N GLU A 199 -18.42 -15.22 -19.87
CA GLU A 199 -17.80 -15.12 -21.19
C GLU A 199 -16.99 -13.82 -21.33
N LYS A 200 -15.84 -13.90 -22.02
CA LYS A 200 -14.99 -12.73 -22.25
C LYS A 200 -15.59 -11.82 -23.32
N ARG A 201 -15.56 -10.52 -23.07
CA ARG A 201 -15.96 -9.46 -23.99
C ARG A 201 -14.76 -9.02 -24.82
N ASP A 202 -15.01 -8.65 -26.07
CA ASP A 202 -13.98 -8.05 -26.92
C ASP A 202 -13.50 -6.68 -26.39
N PHE A 203 -14.43 -5.91 -25.80
CA PHE A 203 -14.15 -4.58 -25.26
C PHE A 203 -14.89 -4.31 -23.93
N PRO A 204 -14.21 -3.77 -22.91
CA PRO A 204 -14.86 -3.38 -21.65
C PRO A 204 -15.60 -2.04 -21.78
N ASN A 205 -16.47 -1.73 -20.81
CA ASN A 205 -17.15 -0.43 -20.75
C ASN A 205 -16.22 0.73 -20.36
N THR A 206 -15.16 0.42 -19.61
CA THR A 206 -14.13 1.36 -19.14
C THR A 206 -12.77 0.71 -19.27
N ILE A 207 -11.74 1.50 -19.53
CA ILE A 207 -10.35 1.04 -19.58
C ILE A 207 -9.48 1.91 -18.68
N HIS A 208 -8.73 1.26 -17.80
CA HIS A 208 -7.82 1.91 -16.86
C HIS A 208 -6.38 1.59 -17.23
N PHE A 209 -5.57 2.63 -17.42
CA PHE A 209 -4.14 2.51 -17.60
C PHE A 209 -3.41 3.29 -16.50
N GLN A 210 -2.35 2.71 -15.96
CA GLN A 210 -1.45 3.41 -15.06
C GLN A 210 0.00 3.18 -15.46
N PHE A 211 0.69 4.27 -15.76
CA PHE A 211 2.09 4.25 -16.16
C PHE A 211 2.98 4.92 -15.11
N ARG A 212 4.20 4.42 -14.96
CA ARG A 212 5.23 4.95 -14.08
C ARG A 212 6.21 5.80 -14.87
N GLN A 213 6.50 7.00 -14.38
CA GLN A 213 7.53 7.84 -14.99
C GLN A 213 8.91 7.18 -14.82
N VAL A 214 9.65 7.04 -15.91
CA VAL A 214 11.03 6.51 -15.91
C VAL A 214 12.05 7.64 -16.01
N GLN A 215 11.76 8.66 -16.82
CA GLN A 215 12.68 9.76 -17.04
C GLN A 215 11.93 11.01 -17.55
N THR A 216 12.40 12.19 -17.15
CA THR A 216 11.99 13.45 -17.80
C THR A 216 12.78 13.63 -19.09
N MET A 217 12.12 14.07 -20.16
CA MET A 217 12.79 14.37 -21.43
C MET A 217 13.42 15.75 -21.39
N ARG A 218 14.45 15.96 -22.22
CA ARG A 218 15.07 17.27 -22.41
C ARG A 218 14.10 18.33 -22.96
N TYR A 219 13.21 17.89 -23.85
CA TYR A 219 12.12 18.66 -24.47
C TYR A 219 11.12 17.66 -25.10
N GLY A 220 9.94 18.14 -25.49
CA GLY A 220 8.95 17.38 -26.27
C GLY A 220 9.34 17.27 -27.74
N GLU A 221 8.40 17.37 -28.68
CA GLU A 221 8.76 17.41 -30.10
C GLU A 221 9.58 18.66 -30.46
N ASN A 222 9.34 19.77 -29.75
CA ASN A 222 10.03 21.05 -29.93
C ASN A 222 10.64 21.56 -28.60
N PRO A 223 11.72 22.37 -28.65
CA PRO A 223 12.47 22.79 -27.45
C PRO A 223 11.69 23.51 -26.35
N HIS A 224 10.55 24.14 -26.67
CA HIS A 224 9.72 24.87 -25.71
C HIS A 224 8.68 23.98 -25.01
N GLN A 225 8.52 22.73 -25.45
CA GLN A 225 7.57 21.78 -24.89
C GLN A 225 8.27 20.91 -23.83
N LYS A 226 7.57 20.63 -22.72
CA LYS A 226 8.02 19.66 -21.72
C LYS A 226 7.55 18.26 -22.12
N ALA A 227 8.33 17.23 -21.78
CA ALA A 227 7.93 15.85 -21.95
C ALA A 227 8.54 14.94 -20.88
N ALA A 228 7.95 13.77 -20.71
CA ALA A 228 8.45 12.71 -19.83
C ALA A 228 8.07 11.35 -20.43
N PHE A 229 8.89 10.34 -20.15
CA PHE A 229 8.70 8.98 -20.60
C PHE A 229 8.12 8.14 -19.48
N PHE A 230 7.02 7.47 -19.78
CA PHE A 230 6.29 6.62 -18.86
C PHE A 230 6.24 5.21 -19.42
N VAL A 231 6.26 4.22 -18.53
CA VAL A 231 6.17 2.80 -18.88
C VAL A 231 5.10 2.11 -18.05
N GLU A 232 4.56 1.02 -18.56
CA GLU A 232 3.67 0.15 -17.78
C GLU A 232 4.43 -0.49 -16.62
N HIS A 233 3.70 -0.92 -15.59
CA HIS A 233 4.30 -1.56 -14.43
C HIS A 233 4.81 -2.97 -14.74
N GLU A 234 4.05 -3.73 -15.52
CA GLU A 234 4.39 -5.06 -16.01
C GLU A 234 4.63 -5.00 -17.51
N LEU A 235 5.89 -5.07 -17.93
CA LEU A 235 6.26 -5.03 -19.36
C LEU A 235 6.39 -6.46 -19.87
N ALA A 236 5.44 -6.90 -20.70
CA ALA A 236 5.40 -8.26 -21.22
C ALA A 236 6.23 -8.45 -22.51
N GLU A 237 6.39 -7.39 -23.31
CA GLU A 237 6.96 -7.49 -24.65
C GLU A 237 8.13 -6.54 -24.89
N ALA A 238 9.06 -6.96 -25.75
CA ALA A 238 10.19 -6.15 -26.16
C ALA A 238 9.71 -4.94 -26.97
N SER A 239 9.93 -3.74 -26.43
CA SER A 239 9.59 -2.47 -27.07
C SER A 239 10.59 -1.38 -26.68
N VAL A 240 10.35 -0.15 -27.14
CA VAL A 240 11.13 1.02 -26.71
C VAL A 240 11.04 1.20 -25.18
N ALA A 241 9.92 0.85 -24.55
CA ALA A 241 9.73 0.92 -23.10
C ALA A 241 10.64 -0.03 -22.31
N THR A 242 11.07 -1.14 -22.90
CA THR A 242 11.99 -2.11 -22.28
C THR A 242 13.44 -1.93 -22.72
N ALA A 243 13.75 -0.93 -23.54
CA ALA A 243 15.08 -0.78 -24.12
C ALA A 243 16.12 -0.40 -23.06
N ARG A 244 17.27 -1.09 -23.07
CA ARG A 244 18.44 -0.74 -22.27
C ARG A 244 19.41 0.09 -23.09
N GLN A 245 19.60 1.35 -22.74
CA GLN A 245 20.63 2.18 -23.37
C GLN A 245 22.02 1.74 -22.90
N LEU A 246 22.86 1.27 -23.84
CA LEU A 246 24.24 0.81 -23.53
C LEU A 246 25.28 1.94 -23.65
N GLN A 247 25.03 2.94 -24.50
CA GLN A 247 25.91 4.08 -24.76
C GLN A 247 25.11 5.25 -25.37
N GLY A 248 25.69 6.46 -25.39
CA GLY A 248 25.15 7.62 -26.07
C GLY A 248 24.65 8.70 -25.11
N LYS A 249 24.07 9.77 -25.66
CA LYS A 249 23.39 10.81 -24.88
C LYS A 249 21.97 10.33 -24.52
N GLU A 250 21.38 10.93 -23.50
CA GLU A 250 19.96 10.70 -23.16
C GLU A 250 19.06 10.87 -24.39
N LEU A 251 18.02 10.03 -24.46
CA LEU A 251 17.04 10.06 -25.54
C LEU A 251 16.23 11.37 -25.53
N SER A 252 16.00 11.93 -26.72
CA SER A 252 14.98 12.95 -26.94
C SER A 252 13.59 12.31 -27.05
N TYR A 253 12.56 13.14 -27.11
CA TYR A 253 11.21 12.68 -27.44
C TYR A 253 11.12 12.10 -28.87
N ASN A 254 11.77 12.75 -29.84
CA ASN A 254 11.91 12.26 -31.23
C ASN A 254 12.98 11.18 -31.33
#